data_AF-A0A444IWN5-F1
#
_entry.id   AF-A0A444IWN5-F1
#
_cell.length_a   1.000
_cell.length_b   1.000
_cell.length_c   1.000
_cell.angle_alpha   90.00
_cell.angle_beta   90.00
_cell.angle_gamma   90.00
#
_symmetry.space_group_name_H-M   'P 1'
#
loop_
_entity.id
_entity.type
_entity.pdbx_description
1 polymer ?
#
loop_
_entity_poly.entity_id
_entity_poly.type
_entity_poly.pdbx_seq_one_letter_code
_entity_poly.pdbx_strand_id
1 'polypeptide(L)'
;MRGYCLTGKCCVIGHTTEVKHSIFLNDAKAGHFAYLGDSILGNDANLGAGTKFANLRFLPGNVQVKTDKGLLDTGLRKLGAILGDRVQTGCNSVTNPGTLIGPDSILMPNTTADSGFHSSKKIIR
;
A
#
# COMPACT_ATOMS: atom_id res chain seq x y z
N MET A 1 -4.70 -12.00 -10.38
CA MET A 1 -5.11 -10.58 -10.56
C MET A 1 -6.61 -10.51 -10.78
N ARG A 2 -7.30 -9.47 -10.29
CA ARG A 2 -8.76 -9.29 -10.36
C ARG A 2 -9.15 -7.83 -10.63
N GLY A 3 -10.19 -7.58 -11.43
CA GLY A 3 -10.64 -6.23 -11.76
C GLY A 3 -9.59 -5.41 -12.53
N TYR A 4 -9.68 -4.08 -12.49
CA TYR A 4 -8.77 -3.18 -13.19
C TYR A 4 -7.38 -3.14 -12.53
N CYS A 5 -6.35 -3.59 -13.23
CA CYS A 5 -4.97 -3.49 -12.74
C CYS A 5 -4.08 -2.92 -13.84
N LEU A 6 -3.22 -1.98 -13.47
CA LEU A 6 -2.25 -1.36 -14.37
C LEU A 6 -0.84 -1.62 -13.84
N THR A 7 0.07 -2.06 -14.71
CA THR A 7 1.45 -2.35 -14.35
C THR A 7 2.40 -1.66 -15.30
N GLY A 8 3.35 -0.92 -14.74
CA GLY A 8 4.43 -0.30 -15.49
C GLY A 8 5.46 -1.32 -15.99
N LYS A 9 6.55 -0.79 -16.55
CA LYS A 9 7.66 -1.58 -17.05
C LYS A 9 8.33 -2.34 -15.90
N CYS A 10 8.78 -3.58 -16.16
CA CYS A 10 9.59 -4.37 -15.24
C CYS A 10 8.98 -4.60 -13.84
N CYS A 11 7.65 -4.51 -13.71
CA CYS A 11 6.96 -4.87 -12.47
C CYS A 11 7.03 -6.38 -12.20
N VAL A 12 7.04 -6.75 -10.92
CA VAL A 12 6.97 -8.15 -10.49
C VAL A 12 5.70 -8.36 -9.67
N ILE A 13 4.83 -9.26 -10.14
CA ILE A 13 3.73 -9.81 -9.37
C ILE A 13 3.98 -11.31 -9.30
N GLY A 14 4.43 -11.80 -8.15
CA GLY A 14 4.92 -13.17 -8.02
C GLY A 14 3.96 -14.11 -7.31
N HIS A 15 4.51 -15.22 -6.82
CA HIS A 15 3.76 -16.37 -6.29
C HIS A 15 2.83 -15.98 -5.13
N THR A 16 1.59 -16.46 -5.20
CA THR A 16 0.54 -16.25 -4.18
C THR A 16 0.31 -14.77 -3.85
N THR A 17 0.53 -13.88 -4.82
CA THR A 17 0.19 -12.46 -4.69
C THR A 17 -1.13 -12.18 -5.40
N GLU A 18 -2.14 -11.72 -4.64
CA GLU A 18 -3.40 -11.24 -5.19
C GLU A 18 -3.37 -9.71 -5.32
N VAL A 19 -3.66 -9.23 -6.53
CA VAL A 19 -3.80 -7.80 -6.85
C VAL A 19 -5.19 -7.53 -7.40
N LYS A 20 -5.84 -6.50 -6.87
CA LYS A 20 -7.13 -6.00 -7.34
C LYS A 20 -7.17 -4.47 -7.37
N HIS A 21 -7.70 -3.87 -8.45
CA HIS A 21 -7.96 -2.42 -8.51
C HIS A 21 -6.72 -1.58 -8.19
N SER A 22 -5.55 -1.99 -8.68
CA SER A 22 -4.29 -1.41 -8.24
C SER A 22 -3.36 -1.02 -9.38
N ILE A 23 -2.55 -0.01 -9.13
CA ILE A 23 -1.59 0.55 -10.08
C ILE A 23 -0.17 0.30 -9.55
N PHE A 24 0.68 -0.26 -10.39
CA PHE A 24 2.10 -0.44 -10.14
C PHE A 24 2.85 0.47 -11.11
N LEU A 25 3.65 1.40 -10.59
CA LEU A 25 4.60 2.16 -11.40
C LEU A 25 5.84 1.30 -11.73
N ASN A 26 6.78 1.83 -12.49
CA ASN A 26 7.89 1.05 -13.04
C ASN A 26 8.71 0.37 -11.93
N ASP A 27 9.16 -0.85 -12.19
CA ASP A 27 10.04 -1.63 -11.31
C ASP A 27 9.45 -1.99 -9.93
N ALA A 28 8.15 -1.74 -9.70
CA ALA A 28 7.47 -2.11 -8.45
C ALA A 28 7.31 -3.64 -8.32
N LYS A 29 7.54 -4.15 -7.10
CA LYS A 29 7.63 -5.60 -6.82
C LYS A 29 6.71 -6.00 -5.67
N ALA A 30 5.82 -6.93 -5.96
CA ALA A 30 5.04 -7.71 -4.99
C ALA A 30 5.31 -9.20 -5.26
N GLY A 31 6.47 -9.68 -4.81
CA GLY A 31 7.00 -10.97 -5.23
C GLY A 31 6.32 -12.18 -4.59
N HIS A 32 5.88 -12.08 -3.33
CA HIS A 32 5.52 -13.27 -2.56
C HIS A 32 4.42 -13.00 -1.53
N PHE A 33 3.36 -13.82 -1.56
CA PHE A 33 2.34 -13.92 -0.51
C PHE A 33 1.67 -12.60 -0.13
N ALA A 34 1.52 -11.67 -1.06
CA ALA A 34 0.97 -10.35 -0.78
C ALA A 34 -0.51 -10.22 -1.19
N TYR A 35 -1.24 -9.34 -0.50
CA TYR A 35 -2.58 -8.91 -0.93
C TYR A 35 -2.62 -7.40 -1.09
N LEU A 36 -3.04 -6.95 -2.26
CA LEU A 36 -3.12 -5.54 -2.63
C LEU A 36 -4.48 -5.26 -3.28
N GLY A 37 -5.30 -4.44 -2.61
CA GLY A 37 -6.61 -4.02 -3.10
C GLY A 37 -6.72 -2.50 -3.13
N ASP A 38 -7.20 -1.93 -4.23
CA ASP A 38 -7.51 -0.51 -4.34
C ASP A 38 -6.30 0.38 -3.94
N SER A 39 -5.12 0.10 -4.52
CA SER A 39 -3.82 0.58 -4.05
C SER A 39 -2.90 1.09 -5.17
N ILE A 40 -1.90 1.89 -4.83
CA ILE A 40 -0.88 2.39 -5.77
C ILE A 40 0.53 2.13 -5.21
N LEU A 41 1.41 1.59 -6.05
CA LEU A 41 2.83 1.38 -5.72
C LEU A 41 3.68 2.28 -6.60
N GLY A 42 4.47 3.14 -5.96
CA GLY A 42 5.45 4.00 -6.61
C GLY A 42 6.57 3.23 -7.32
N ASN A 43 7.41 3.96 -8.05
CA ASN A 43 8.51 3.37 -8.80
C ASN A 43 9.48 2.68 -7.85
N ASP A 44 9.92 1.47 -8.21
CA ASP A 44 10.84 0.63 -7.42
C ASP A 44 10.37 0.40 -5.96
N ALA A 45 9.07 0.49 -5.68
CA ALA A 45 8.52 0.05 -4.40
C ALA A 45 8.64 -1.49 -4.29
N ASN A 46 9.06 -2.00 -3.14
CA ASN A 46 9.27 -3.42 -2.94
C ASN A 46 8.55 -3.93 -1.70
N LEU A 47 7.69 -4.94 -1.89
CA LEU A 47 6.95 -5.55 -0.80
C LEU A 47 7.65 -6.80 -0.28
N GLY A 48 7.98 -6.78 1.00
CA GLY A 48 8.42 -7.96 1.73
C GLY A 48 7.35 -9.05 1.69
N ALA A 49 7.80 -10.31 1.73
CA ALA A 49 6.91 -11.46 1.66
C ALA A 49 5.81 -11.39 2.72
N GLY A 50 4.56 -11.64 2.32
CA GLY A 50 3.45 -11.63 3.27
C GLY A 50 2.86 -10.24 3.56
N THR A 51 3.29 -9.17 2.87
CA THR A 51 2.74 -7.82 3.06
C THR A 51 1.26 -7.76 2.67
N LYS A 52 0.41 -7.13 3.51
CA LYS A 52 -1.04 -7.04 3.27
C LYS A 52 -1.55 -5.61 3.37
N PHE A 53 -2.26 -5.16 2.34
CA PHE A 53 -2.96 -3.89 2.36
C PHE A 53 -4.43 -4.11 2.68
N ALA A 54 -4.85 -3.75 3.90
CA ALA A 54 -6.27 -3.69 4.22
C ALA A 54 -6.90 -2.53 3.44
N ASN A 55 -8.03 -2.79 2.77
CA ASN A 55 -8.69 -1.80 1.91
C ASN A 55 -10.13 -1.50 2.31
N LEU A 56 -10.63 -2.05 3.42
CA LEU A 56 -12.00 -1.86 3.88
C LEU A 56 -12.00 -1.55 5.38
N ARG A 57 -12.73 -0.50 5.77
CA ARG A 57 -12.96 -0.17 7.18
C ARG A 57 -13.95 -1.15 7.80
N PHE A 58 -13.70 -1.53 9.06
CA PHE A 58 -14.65 -2.27 9.88
C PHE A 58 -15.96 -1.49 10.07
N LEU A 59 -15.83 -0.18 10.33
CA LEU A 59 -16.98 0.69 10.47
C LEU A 59 -17.59 1.04 9.10
N PRO A 60 -18.92 1.29 9.04
CA PRO A 60 -19.56 1.84 7.86
C PRO A 60 -18.96 3.19 7.43
N GLY A 61 -19.16 3.56 6.17
CA GLY A 61 -18.71 4.82 5.59
C GLY A 61 -17.42 4.71 4.76
N ASN A 62 -16.99 5.85 4.23
CA ASN A 62 -15.83 5.95 3.35
C ASN A 62 -14.51 5.79 4.10
N VAL A 63 -13.45 5.38 3.40
CA VAL A 63 -12.09 5.44 3.94
C VAL A 63 -11.71 6.90 4.16
N GLN A 64 -11.15 7.20 5.33
CA GLN A 64 -10.68 8.53 5.69
C GLN A 64 -9.17 8.48 5.88
N VAL A 65 -8.47 9.52 5.43
CA VAL A 65 -7.02 9.63 5.54
C VAL A 65 -6.70 10.72 6.54
N LYS A 66 -5.90 10.40 7.57
CA LYS A 66 -5.40 11.40 8.51
C LYS A 66 -4.28 12.22 7.87
N THR A 67 -4.46 13.54 7.86
CA THR A 67 -3.49 14.52 7.35
C THR A 67 -3.17 15.56 8.43
N ASP A 68 -2.16 16.38 8.21
CA ASP A 68 -1.81 17.49 9.11
C ASP A 68 -2.95 18.52 9.25
N LYS A 69 -3.86 18.57 8.27
CA LYS A 69 -5.04 19.45 8.26
C LYS A 69 -6.29 18.79 8.85
N GLY A 70 -6.16 17.57 9.37
CA GLY A 70 -7.28 16.77 9.90
C GLY A 70 -7.64 15.57 9.04
N LEU A 71 -8.84 15.03 9.24
CA LEU A 71 -9.35 13.87 8.51
C LEU A 71 -9.88 14.27 7.14
N LEU A 72 -9.35 13.67 6.09
CA LEU A 72 -9.81 13.81 4.71
C LEU A 72 -10.73 12.64 4.34
N ASP A 73 -11.97 12.91 3.94
CA ASP A 73 -12.82 11.89 3.31
C ASP A 73 -12.37 11.66 1.87
N THR A 74 -12.13 10.39 1.53
CA THR A 74 -11.70 9.98 0.18
C THR A 74 -12.87 9.84 -0.79
N GLY A 75 -14.11 9.76 -0.29
CA GLY A 75 -15.27 9.41 -1.11
C GLY A 75 -15.34 7.93 -1.50
N LEU A 76 -14.37 7.12 -1.07
CA LEU A 76 -14.25 5.72 -1.46
C LEU A 76 -14.65 4.79 -0.33
N ARG A 77 -15.53 3.81 -0.60
CA ARG A 77 -15.81 2.73 0.37
C ARG A 77 -14.59 1.83 0.58
N LYS A 78 -13.72 1.69 -0.42
CA LYS A 78 -12.49 0.91 -0.37
C LYS A 78 -11.30 1.70 -0.87
N LEU A 79 -10.23 1.68 -0.08
CA LEU A 79 -8.92 2.25 -0.42
C LEU A 79 -7.90 1.53 0.44
N GLY A 80 -6.92 0.89 -0.22
CA GLY A 80 -5.81 0.21 0.44
C GLY A 80 -4.72 1.19 0.84
N ALA A 81 -3.56 1.07 0.21
CA ALA A 81 -2.41 1.93 0.46
C ALA A 81 -1.88 2.61 -0.81
N ILE A 82 -1.27 3.77 -0.62
CA ILE A 82 -0.50 4.47 -1.64
C ILE A 82 0.94 4.55 -1.14
N LEU A 83 1.85 3.86 -1.83
CA LEU A 83 3.27 3.91 -1.54
C LEU A 83 3.97 4.83 -2.52
N GLY A 84 4.80 5.74 -2.02
CA GLY A 84 5.69 6.55 -2.83
C GLY A 84 6.84 5.72 -3.44
N ASP A 85 7.65 6.37 -4.25
CA ASP A 85 8.81 5.76 -4.89
C ASP A 85 9.78 5.17 -3.86
N ARG A 86 10.36 4.01 -4.17
CA ARG A 86 11.39 3.30 -3.38
C ARG A 86 10.98 2.97 -1.95
N VAL A 87 9.68 2.94 -1.66
CA VAL A 87 9.18 2.44 -0.37
C VAL A 87 9.45 0.94 -0.28
N GLN A 88 9.96 0.50 0.87
CA GLN A 88 10.19 -0.91 1.16
C GLN A 88 9.32 -1.34 2.33
N THR A 89 8.63 -2.48 2.20
CA THR A 89 7.93 -3.09 3.32
C THR A 89 8.67 -4.34 3.79
N GLY A 90 8.75 -4.54 5.09
CA GLY A 90 9.29 -5.75 5.69
C GLY A 90 8.29 -6.90 5.58
N CYS A 91 8.80 -8.12 5.74
CA CYS A 91 7.96 -9.32 5.72
C CYS A 91 6.83 -9.23 6.74
N ASN A 92 5.65 -9.75 6.37
CA ASN A 92 4.44 -9.78 7.20
C ASN A 92 3.96 -8.42 7.73
N SER A 93 4.41 -7.31 7.14
CA SER A 93 3.87 -6.00 7.46
C SER A 93 2.44 -5.83 6.94
N VAL A 94 1.70 -4.92 7.57
CA VAL A 94 0.30 -4.62 7.25
C VAL A 94 0.12 -3.12 7.13
N THR A 95 -0.76 -2.67 6.23
CA THR A 95 -1.23 -1.28 6.22
C THR A 95 -2.72 -1.25 6.49
N ASN A 96 -3.17 -0.29 7.32
CA ASN A 96 -4.58 0.01 7.48
C ASN A 96 -5.16 0.68 6.21
N PRO A 97 -6.50 0.69 6.02
CA PRO A 97 -7.12 1.39 4.90
C PRO A 97 -6.78 2.88 4.88
N GLY A 98 -6.42 3.41 3.72
CA GLY A 98 -6.05 4.82 3.56
C GLY A 98 -4.67 5.16 4.12
N THR A 99 -3.73 4.21 4.08
CA THR A 99 -2.33 4.47 4.46
C THR A 99 -1.56 5.04 3.27
N LEU A 100 -0.96 6.21 3.44
CA LEU A 100 -0.14 6.87 2.43
C LEU A 100 1.29 6.93 2.96
N ILE A 101 2.24 6.25 2.31
CA ILE A 101 3.65 6.23 2.74
C ILE A 101 4.48 7.03 1.74
N GLY A 102 5.13 8.09 2.21
CA GLY A 102 6.00 8.93 1.40
C GLY A 102 7.25 8.20 0.90
N PRO A 103 7.88 8.69 -0.17
CA PRO A 103 9.01 8.02 -0.83
C PRO A 103 10.19 7.78 0.11
N ASP A 104 11.02 6.80 -0.25
CA ASP A 104 12.24 6.41 0.48
C ASP A 104 11.98 5.94 1.93
N SER A 105 10.74 5.58 2.26
CA SER A 105 10.38 5.10 3.60
C SER A 105 10.44 3.59 3.70
N ILE A 106 10.56 3.09 4.93
CA ILE A 106 10.59 1.67 5.24
C ILE A 106 9.51 1.35 6.27
N LEU A 107 8.62 0.43 5.93
CA LEU A 107 7.70 -0.20 6.87
C LEU A 107 8.38 -1.44 7.45
N MET A 108 8.60 -1.49 8.76
CA MET A 108 9.36 -2.59 9.38
C MET A 108 8.62 -3.94 9.31
N PRO A 109 9.35 -5.07 9.35
CA PRO A 109 8.73 -6.39 9.39
C PRO A 109 7.78 -6.55 10.58
N ASN A 110 6.65 -7.23 10.37
CA ASN A 110 5.59 -7.43 11.36
C ASN A 110 4.95 -6.15 11.93
N THR A 111 5.22 -4.97 11.36
CA THR A 111 4.58 -3.71 11.75
C THR A 111 3.25 -3.51 11.03
N THR A 112 2.29 -2.91 11.72
CA THR A 112 1.07 -2.37 11.11
C THR A 112 1.18 -0.85 10.99
N ALA A 113 1.15 -0.33 9.76
CA ALA A 113 1.09 1.10 9.51
C ALA A 113 -0.33 1.64 9.74
N ASP A 114 -0.43 2.70 10.54
CA ASP A 114 -1.69 3.42 10.78
C ASP A 114 -2.19 4.13 9.52
N SER A 115 -3.51 4.32 9.45
CA SER A 115 -4.14 5.12 8.40
C SER A 115 -3.68 6.57 8.48
N GLY A 116 -3.47 7.20 7.31
CA GLY A 116 -2.97 8.55 7.20
C GLY A 116 -1.69 8.69 6.40
N PHE A 117 -1.19 9.91 6.36
CA PHE A 117 0.03 10.27 5.66
C PHE A 117 1.27 10.10 6.55
N HIS A 118 2.19 9.23 6.12
CA HIS A 118 3.52 9.07 6.66
C HIS A 118 4.51 9.78 5.76
N SER A 119 5.27 10.75 6.30
CA SER A 119 6.20 11.56 5.51
C SER A 119 7.36 10.72 4.93
N SER A 120 8.02 11.27 3.91
CA SER A 120 9.15 10.62 3.21
C SER A 120 10.32 10.32 4.15
N LYS A 121 11.14 9.31 3.80
CA LYS A 121 12.36 8.93 4.53
C LYS A 121 12.10 8.52 5.98
N LYS A 122 10.94 7.93 6.24
CA LYS A 122 10.56 7.45 7.58
C LYS A 122 10.78 5.96 7.74
N ILE A 123 11.14 5.56 8.95
CA ILE A 123 11.05 4.17 9.38
C ILE A 123 9.79 4.05 10.24
N ILE A 124 8.82 3.28 9.76
CA ILE A 124 7.54 3.03 10.43
C ILE A 124 7.68 1.71 11.19
N ARG A 125 7.39 1.72 12.50
CA ARG A 125 7.59 0.62 13.45
C ARG A 125 6.31 0.28 14.19
#